data_AF-A0A933ZTA9-F1
#
_entry.id   AF-A0A933ZTA9-F1
#
_cell.length_a   1.000
_cell.length_b   1.000
_cell.length_c   1.000
_cell.angle_alpha   90.00
_cell.angle_beta   90.00
_cell.angle_gamma   90.00
#
_symmetry.space_group_name_H-M   'P 1'
#
loop_
_entity.id
_entity.type
_entity.pdbx_description
1 polymer ?
#
loop_
_entity_poly.entity_id
_entity_poly.type
_entity_poly.pdbx_seq_one_letter_code
_entity_poly.pdbx_strand_id
1 'polypeptide(L)'
;MIPLRLIAELDVSAASGLVRDGRHLFVIADDEHFLDAYHLATGRRAARISLGIPGDLPSEHHSRKRLKPDLESLTMLPGGQLLALGSGSADNRCTGFLLEPPLASPSSSKPRAVELRPLYQSLRERFPELNLEGGAVGGPWLRLLQRGNGAAGANAVIDLDLAGVLAALRAGRALTPDLVQQVHPVALGELDGVPLGFTDASPLDPGEPRIAFVAAAEDTDDPYEDGACAGSVLGVLDARGQVEWSDRLEGRHKVEGLVISPANERAWLVADPDDRARRAPLFQAGPLLLP
;
A
#
# COMPACT_ATOMS: atom_id res chain seq x y z
N MET A 1 22.76 -1.97 1.53
CA MET A 1 22.11 -0.82 0.87
C MET A 1 21.80 -1.21 -0.57
N ILE A 2 20.56 -0.99 -1.00
CA ILE A 2 20.00 -1.38 -2.30
C ILE A 2 19.96 -0.16 -3.23
N PRO A 3 20.72 -0.15 -4.33
CA PRO A 3 20.71 0.97 -5.28
C PRO A 3 19.34 1.17 -5.94
N LEU A 4 18.96 2.42 -6.17
CA LEU A 4 17.72 2.79 -6.85
C LEU A 4 18.01 3.47 -8.18
N ARG A 5 17.38 2.98 -9.25
CA ARG A 5 17.41 3.63 -10.56
C ARG A 5 16.08 4.31 -10.83
N LEU A 6 16.10 5.63 -11.03
CA LEU A 6 14.92 6.36 -11.50
C LEU A 6 14.52 5.90 -12.91
N ILE A 7 13.25 5.54 -13.08
CA ILE A 7 12.66 5.10 -14.34
C ILE A 7 11.81 6.21 -14.95
N ALA A 8 10.99 6.88 -14.14
CA ALA A 8 10.08 7.92 -14.58
C ALA A 8 9.59 8.77 -13.39
N GLU A 9 8.91 9.86 -13.71
CA GLU A 9 8.12 10.64 -12.77
C GLU A 9 6.65 10.50 -13.13
N LEU A 10 5.86 9.95 -12.22
CA LEU A 10 4.44 9.67 -12.44
C LEU A 10 3.62 10.94 -12.26
N ASP A 11 2.54 11.09 -13.03
CA ASP A 11 1.69 12.28 -13.01
C ASP A 11 0.77 12.34 -11.75
N VAL A 12 1.19 11.77 -10.61
CA VAL A 12 0.53 11.80 -9.29
C VAL A 12 1.52 12.30 -8.26
N SER A 13 1.06 12.91 -7.18
CA SER A 13 1.94 13.54 -6.19
C SER A 13 2.06 12.82 -4.86
N ALA A 14 1.14 11.92 -4.51
CA ALA A 14 1.11 11.23 -3.23
C ALA A 14 0.70 9.77 -3.46
N ALA A 15 1.62 9.01 -4.06
CA ALA A 15 1.35 7.66 -4.52
C ALA A 15 1.59 6.65 -3.40
N SER A 16 0.55 5.92 -3.01
CA SER A 16 0.53 5.17 -1.74
C SER A 16 0.11 3.70 -1.91
N GLY A 17 0.45 3.13 -3.07
CA GLY A 17 0.26 1.71 -3.35
C GLY A 17 0.52 1.37 -4.80
N LEU A 18 1.17 0.24 -5.04
CA LEU A 18 1.61 -0.17 -6.38
C LEU A 18 1.32 -1.64 -6.63
N VAL A 19 0.67 -1.95 -7.75
CA VAL A 19 0.51 -3.33 -8.24
C VAL A 19 0.82 -3.41 -9.72
N ARG A 20 1.17 -4.60 -10.21
CA ARG A 20 1.57 -4.80 -11.62
C ARG A 20 0.81 -5.93 -12.27
N ASP A 21 0.25 -5.66 -13.44
CA ASP A 21 -0.28 -6.67 -14.36
C ASP A 21 0.49 -6.62 -15.68
N GLY A 22 1.32 -7.63 -15.92
CA GLY A 22 2.12 -7.76 -17.13
C GLY A 22 3.00 -6.54 -17.41
N ARG A 23 2.53 -5.66 -18.31
CA ARG A 23 3.23 -4.44 -18.77
C ARG A 23 2.69 -3.14 -18.15
N HIS A 24 1.72 -3.23 -17.25
CA HIS A 24 1.10 -2.07 -16.61
C HIS A 24 1.39 -2.05 -15.12
N LEU A 25 1.62 -0.86 -14.59
CA LEU A 25 1.58 -0.56 -13.17
C LEU A 25 0.24 0.10 -12.87
N PHE A 26 -0.39 -0.28 -11.78
CA PHE A 26 -1.54 0.41 -11.22
C PHE A 26 -1.13 1.08 -9.92
N VAL A 27 -1.53 2.33 -9.77
CA VAL A 27 -1.15 3.20 -8.66
C VAL A 27 -2.42 3.83 -8.10
N ILE A 28 -2.54 3.82 -6.79
CA ILE A 28 -3.46 4.68 -6.05
C ILE A 28 -2.68 5.87 -5.47
N ALA A 29 -3.39 6.96 -5.23
CA ALA A 29 -2.86 8.10 -4.51
C ALA A 29 -3.81 8.44 -3.35
N ASP A 30 -3.24 8.75 -2.19
CA ASP A 30 -3.99 8.97 -0.96
C ASP A 30 -4.99 10.15 -1.06
N ASP A 31 -4.63 11.16 -1.87
CA ASP A 31 -5.30 12.43 -2.05
C ASP A 31 -6.09 12.51 -3.37
N GLU A 32 -6.44 11.36 -3.95
CA GLU A 32 -7.17 11.27 -5.20
C GLU A 32 -8.38 10.32 -5.16
N HIS A 33 -9.30 10.50 -6.11
CA HIS A 33 -10.49 9.66 -6.32
C HIS A 33 -10.31 8.68 -7.49
N PHE A 34 -9.06 8.34 -7.83
CA PHE A 34 -8.72 7.62 -9.05
C PHE A 34 -7.76 6.47 -8.80
N LEU A 35 -7.89 5.42 -9.61
CA LEU A 35 -6.84 4.45 -9.86
C LEU A 35 -6.16 4.82 -11.19
N ASP A 36 -4.84 4.83 -11.20
CA ASP A 36 -4.07 5.18 -12.38
C ASP A 36 -3.26 4.02 -12.92
N ALA A 37 -3.33 3.83 -14.23
CA ALA A 37 -2.54 2.82 -14.93
C ALA A 37 -1.40 3.48 -15.70
N TYR A 38 -0.20 2.92 -15.61
CA TYR A 38 1.01 3.40 -16.27
C TYR A 38 1.67 2.29 -17.09
N HIS A 39 2.25 2.63 -18.23
CA HIS A 39 3.09 1.71 -18.99
C HIS A 39 4.44 1.54 -18.29
N LEU A 40 4.73 0.32 -17.82
CA LEU A 40 5.95 -0.01 -17.06
C LEU A 40 7.25 0.47 -17.73
N ALA A 41 7.34 0.34 -19.05
CA ALA A 41 8.56 0.64 -19.81
C ALA A 41 8.83 2.15 -19.96
N THR A 42 7.82 3.00 -19.81
CA THR A 42 7.93 4.44 -20.11
C THR A 42 7.49 5.34 -18.96
N GLY A 43 6.79 4.80 -17.95
CA GLY A 43 6.14 5.58 -16.90
C GLY A 43 5.02 6.49 -17.39
N ARG A 44 4.61 6.40 -18.67
CA ARG A 44 3.51 7.21 -19.20
C ARG A 44 2.17 6.64 -18.75
N ARG A 45 1.27 7.53 -18.32
CA ARG A 45 -0.10 7.20 -17.96
C ARG A 45 -0.85 6.60 -19.15
N ALA A 46 -1.36 5.38 -18.97
CA ALA A 46 -2.15 4.63 -19.93
C ALA A 46 -3.66 4.84 -19.72
N ALA A 47 -4.10 4.92 -18.47
CA ALA A 47 -5.50 5.16 -18.11
C ALA A 47 -5.61 5.83 -16.74
N ARG A 48 -6.75 6.48 -16.52
CA ARG A 48 -7.17 7.04 -15.23
C ARG A 48 -8.62 6.65 -14.99
N ILE A 49 -8.88 5.96 -13.89
CA ILE A 49 -10.16 5.29 -13.63
C ILE A 49 -10.79 5.93 -12.40
N SER A 50 -11.96 6.54 -12.56
CA SER A 50 -12.70 7.09 -11.43
C SER A 50 -13.21 5.96 -10.54
N LEU A 51 -12.99 6.10 -9.24
CA LEU A 51 -13.51 5.19 -8.21
C LEU A 51 -15.00 5.41 -7.91
N GLY A 52 -15.64 6.38 -8.58
CA GLY A 52 -17.04 6.70 -8.37
C GLY A 52 -17.34 7.43 -7.05
N ILE A 53 -16.30 7.97 -6.38
CA ILE A 53 -16.45 8.80 -5.19
C ILE A 53 -17.08 10.14 -5.62
N PRO A 54 -18.20 10.57 -5.02
CA PRO A 54 -18.89 11.78 -5.43
C PRO A 54 -18.12 13.04 -5.00
N GLY A 55 -18.11 14.03 -5.90
CA GLY A 55 -17.48 15.33 -5.65
C GLY A 55 -15.96 15.33 -5.86
N ASP A 56 -15.41 16.55 -5.84
CA ASP A 56 -13.98 16.80 -5.97
C ASP A 56 -13.35 17.09 -4.61
N LEU A 57 -12.08 16.74 -4.46
CA LEU A 57 -11.31 17.12 -3.28
C LEU A 57 -10.91 18.60 -3.34
N PRO A 58 -11.04 19.37 -2.24
CA PRO A 58 -10.62 20.76 -2.18
C PRO A 58 -9.15 20.95 -2.59
N SER A 59 -8.79 22.13 -3.11
CA SER A 59 -7.38 22.45 -3.39
C SER A 59 -6.59 22.74 -2.11
N GLU A 60 -7.23 23.33 -1.10
CA GLU A 60 -6.64 23.69 0.19
C GLU A 60 -6.27 22.44 1.02
N HIS A 61 -5.04 22.43 1.54
CA HIS A 61 -4.40 21.25 2.14
C HIS A 61 -5.18 20.68 3.33
N HIS A 62 -5.55 21.49 4.33
CA HIS A 62 -6.24 21.00 5.51
C HIS A 62 -7.63 20.47 5.18
N SER A 63 -8.37 21.14 4.29
CA SER A 63 -9.70 20.72 3.87
C SER A 63 -9.67 19.44 3.06
N ARG A 64 -8.65 19.28 2.20
CA ARG A 64 -8.37 18.03 1.49
C ARG A 64 -8.04 16.89 2.45
N LYS A 65 -7.11 17.08 3.39
CA LYS A 65 -6.69 16.06 4.37
C LYS A 65 -7.86 15.49 5.18
N ARG A 66 -8.87 16.34 5.49
CA ARG A 66 -10.09 15.91 6.17
C ARG A 66 -11.04 15.06 5.30
N LEU A 67 -11.10 15.33 4.01
CA LEU A 67 -12.09 14.72 3.11
C LEU A 67 -11.55 13.55 2.30
N LYS A 68 -10.22 13.43 2.11
CA LYS A 68 -9.63 12.37 1.30
C LYS A 68 -10.02 10.97 1.80
N PRO A 69 -10.26 10.02 0.88
CA PRO A 69 -10.56 8.63 1.22
C PRO A 69 -9.34 7.91 1.83
N ASP A 70 -8.12 8.43 1.60
CA ASP A 70 -6.88 7.95 2.20
C ASP A 70 -6.64 6.48 1.83
N LEU A 71 -6.59 6.22 0.51
CA LEU A 71 -6.32 4.88 0.01
C LEU A 71 -4.82 4.63 0.08
N GLU A 72 -4.41 3.72 0.97
CA GLU A 72 -3.02 3.47 1.37
C GLU A 72 -2.60 2.00 1.14
N SER A 73 -3.47 1.21 0.52
CA SER A 73 -3.17 -0.20 0.24
C SER A 73 -3.83 -0.61 -1.06
N LEU A 74 -3.03 -1.15 -1.98
CA LEU A 74 -3.49 -1.70 -3.25
C LEU A 74 -2.98 -3.13 -3.41
N THR A 75 -3.90 -4.08 -3.58
CA THR A 75 -3.55 -5.50 -3.68
C THR A 75 -4.18 -6.14 -4.90
N MET A 76 -3.41 -6.96 -5.61
CA MET A 76 -3.96 -7.85 -6.63
C MET A 76 -4.46 -9.15 -6.00
N LEU A 77 -5.74 -9.45 -6.16
CA LEU A 77 -6.38 -10.66 -5.66
C LEU A 77 -6.21 -11.84 -6.63
N PRO A 78 -6.36 -13.09 -6.15
CA PRO A 78 -6.48 -14.25 -7.03
C PRO A 78 -7.62 -14.05 -8.04
N GLY A 79 -7.32 -14.22 -9.32
CA GLY A 79 -8.25 -13.93 -10.41
C GLY A 79 -8.04 -12.55 -11.07
N GLY A 80 -7.10 -11.75 -10.56
CA GLY A 80 -6.61 -10.51 -11.20
C GLY A 80 -7.33 -9.24 -10.75
N GLN A 81 -8.42 -9.33 -9.99
CA GLN A 81 -9.10 -8.15 -9.47
C GLN A 81 -8.19 -7.34 -8.53
N LEU A 82 -8.34 -6.02 -8.55
CA LEU A 82 -7.63 -5.10 -7.69
C LEU A 82 -8.51 -4.71 -6.51
N LEU A 83 -7.94 -4.75 -5.30
CA LEU A 83 -8.57 -4.30 -4.07
C LEU A 83 -7.77 -3.11 -3.52
N ALA A 84 -8.37 -1.92 -3.57
CA ALA A 84 -7.86 -0.73 -2.89
C ALA A 84 -8.56 -0.58 -1.55
N LEU A 85 -7.82 -0.25 -0.49
CA LEU A 85 -8.35 -0.10 0.86
C LEU A 85 -8.01 1.28 1.43
N GLY A 86 -8.98 1.91 2.08
CA GLY A 86 -8.73 3.09 2.90
C GLY A 86 -7.95 2.73 4.16
N SER A 87 -7.18 3.66 4.70
CA SER A 87 -6.27 3.42 5.83
C SER A 87 -6.96 3.05 7.14
N GLY A 88 -8.24 3.36 7.29
CA GLY A 88 -8.97 3.14 8.54
C GLY A 88 -8.58 4.09 9.69
N SER A 89 -7.80 5.14 9.43
CA SER A 89 -7.39 6.13 10.44
C SER A 89 -8.47 7.16 10.81
N ALA A 90 -9.55 7.23 10.04
CA ALA A 90 -10.72 8.05 10.33
C ALA A 90 -12.00 7.37 9.84
N ASP A 91 -13.16 7.85 10.26
CA ASP A 91 -14.45 7.24 9.92
C ASP A 91 -14.80 7.33 8.44
N ASN A 92 -14.29 8.31 7.70
CA ASN A 92 -14.43 8.44 6.25
C ASN A 92 -13.40 7.61 5.46
N ARG A 93 -12.48 6.90 6.14
CA ARG A 93 -11.40 6.09 5.54
C ARG A 93 -11.65 4.58 5.69
N CYS A 94 -12.89 4.20 6.02
CA CYS A 94 -13.32 2.81 6.21
C CYS A 94 -14.01 2.24 4.95
N THR A 95 -13.60 2.66 3.76
CA THR A 95 -14.18 2.19 2.50
C THR A 95 -13.08 1.77 1.55
N GLY A 96 -13.24 0.62 0.91
CA GLY A 96 -12.36 0.14 -0.14
C GLY A 96 -13.07 0.08 -1.49
N PHE A 97 -12.33 -0.28 -2.53
CA PHE A 97 -12.84 -0.41 -3.89
C PHE A 97 -12.31 -1.69 -4.53
N LEU A 98 -13.22 -2.49 -5.08
CA LEU A 98 -12.90 -3.65 -5.91
C LEU A 98 -13.02 -3.27 -7.38
N LEU A 99 -11.99 -3.54 -8.16
CA LEU A 99 -11.90 -3.21 -9.59
C LEU A 99 -11.46 -4.41 -10.40
N GLU A 100 -11.96 -4.52 -11.62
CA GLU A 100 -11.29 -5.33 -12.65
C GLU A 100 -10.07 -4.56 -13.18
N PRO A 101 -8.99 -5.24 -13.61
CA PRO A 101 -7.89 -4.58 -14.30
C PRO A 101 -8.41 -3.80 -15.51
N PRO A 102 -8.27 -2.46 -15.52
CA PRO A 102 -9.00 -1.60 -16.45
C PRO A 102 -8.57 -1.73 -17.91
N LEU A 103 -7.47 -2.44 -18.18
CA LEU A 103 -6.90 -2.65 -19.51
C LEU A 103 -7.09 -4.09 -20.02
N ALA A 104 -7.64 -4.99 -19.20
CA ALA A 104 -7.98 -6.36 -19.62
C ALA A 104 -9.33 -6.41 -20.37
N SER A 105 -10.24 -5.47 -20.08
CA SER A 105 -11.51 -5.30 -20.79
C SER A 105 -11.97 -3.84 -20.71
N PRO A 106 -11.96 -3.05 -21.81
CA PRO A 106 -12.39 -1.65 -21.82
C PRO A 106 -13.86 -1.44 -21.41
N SER A 107 -14.64 -2.53 -21.40
CA SER A 107 -16.02 -2.60 -20.91
C SER A 107 -16.10 -2.91 -19.41
N SER A 108 -14.99 -2.78 -18.67
CA SER A 108 -14.86 -3.20 -17.26
C SER A 108 -15.99 -2.67 -16.41
N SER A 109 -16.50 -3.54 -15.53
CA SER A 109 -17.49 -3.17 -14.52
C SER A 109 -17.02 -1.94 -13.72
N LYS A 110 -17.98 -1.07 -13.37
CA LYS A 110 -17.71 0.07 -12.50
C LYS A 110 -17.05 -0.41 -11.20
N PRO A 111 -16.08 0.35 -10.65
CA PRO A 111 -15.53 0.05 -9.33
C PRO A 111 -16.64 -0.16 -8.31
N ARG A 112 -16.51 -1.19 -7.48
CA ARG A 112 -17.50 -1.53 -6.46
C ARG A 112 -16.95 -1.18 -5.09
N ALA A 113 -17.66 -0.32 -4.36
CA ALA A 113 -17.31 -0.04 -2.97
C ALA A 113 -17.37 -1.31 -2.12
N VAL A 114 -16.42 -1.41 -1.20
CA VAL A 114 -16.29 -2.48 -0.20
C VAL A 114 -16.41 -1.83 1.17
N GLU A 115 -17.35 -2.30 1.98
CA GLU A 115 -17.47 -1.83 3.35
C GLU A 115 -16.45 -2.55 4.25
N LEU A 116 -15.64 -1.75 4.95
CA LEU A 116 -14.53 -2.17 5.82
C LEU A 116 -14.78 -1.80 7.29
N ARG A 117 -15.76 -0.92 7.59
CA ARG A 117 -16.00 -0.45 8.96
C ARG A 117 -16.17 -1.56 9.99
N PRO A 118 -16.92 -2.66 9.76
CA PRO A 118 -17.07 -3.71 10.78
C PRO A 118 -15.73 -4.35 11.15
N LEU A 119 -14.89 -4.65 10.15
CA LEU A 119 -13.53 -5.14 10.38
C LEU A 119 -12.68 -4.09 11.12
N TYR A 120 -12.66 -2.85 10.63
CA TYR A 120 -11.80 -1.79 11.18
C TYR A 120 -12.17 -1.38 12.60
N GLN A 121 -13.46 -1.38 12.95
CA GLN A 121 -13.91 -1.12 14.32
C GLN A 121 -13.37 -2.17 15.30
N SER A 122 -13.37 -3.45 14.92
CA SER A 122 -12.78 -4.50 15.76
C SER A 122 -11.26 -4.38 15.84
N LEU A 123 -10.57 -4.07 14.73
CA LEU A 123 -9.13 -3.86 14.76
C LEU A 123 -8.73 -2.66 15.64
N ARG A 124 -9.56 -1.62 15.74
CA ARG A 124 -9.33 -0.45 16.60
C ARG A 124 -9.32 -0.78 18.10
N GLU A 125 -9.94 -1.89 18.52
CA GLU A 125 -9.84 -2.35 19.91
C GLU A 125 -8.39 -2.73 20.27
N ARG A 126 -7.61 -3.19 19.27
CA ARG A 126 -6.18 -3.53 19.43
C ARG A 126 -5.25 -2.39 18.97
N PHE A 127 -5.66 -1.63 17.97
CA PHE A 127 -4.90 -0.51 17.41
C PHE A 127 -5.75 0.77 17.44
N PRO A 128 -5.79 1.51 18.57
CA PRO A 128 -6.61 2.72 18.69
C PRO A 128 -6.36 3.73 17.56
N GLU A 129 -5.11 3.80 17.09
CA GLU A 129 -4.66 4.59 15.93
C GLU A 129 -4.46 3.68 14.70
N LEU A 130 -5.51 2.91 14.35
CA LEU A 130 -5.50 2.04 13.16
C LEU A 130 -5.11 2.86 11.92
N ASN A 131 -4.12 2.37 11.18
CA ASN A 131 -3.61 3.00 9.98
C ASN A 131 -2.95 1.92 9.12
N LEU A 132 -3.72 1.38 8.19
CA LEU A 132 -3.26 0.34 7.28
C LEU A 132 -2.58 0.99 6.08
N GLU A 133 -1.31 0.65 5.86
CA GLU A 133 -0.47 1.19 4.77
C GLU A 133 0.18 0.06 3.98
N GLY A 134 -0.61 -0.94 3.62
CA GLY A 134 -0.10 -2.02 2.76
C GLY A 134 -0.96 -3.27 2.83
N GLY A 135 -0.95 -4.00 1.72
CA GLY A 135 -1.71 -5.23 1.59
C GLY A 135 -1.14 -6.16 0.53
N ALA A 136 -0.95 -7.42 0.88
CA ALA A 136 -0.47 -8.42 -0.05
C ALA A 136 -1.13 -9.78 0.18
N VAL A 137 -1.30 -10.53 -0.90
CA VAL A 137 -1.69 -11.94 -0.81
C VAL A 137 -0.44 -12.76 -0.48
N GLY A 138 -0.48 -13.49 0.63
CA GLY A 138 0.56 -14.43 1.05
C GLY A 138 -0.06 -15.78 1.35
N GLY A 139 0.11 -16.76 0.47
CA GLY A 139 -0.46 -18.10 0.62
C GLY A 139 -1.98 -18.06 0.83
N PRO A 140 -2.50 -18.56 1.97
CA PRO A 140 -3.94 -18.57 2.27
C PRO A 140 -4.46 -17.24 2.85
N TRP A 141 -3.64 -16.18 2.91
CA TRP A 141 -3.97 -14.93 3.58
C TRP A 141 -4.04 -13.74 2.64
N LEU A 142 -4.97 -12.82 2.93
CA LEU A 142 -4.76 -11.41 2.63
C LEU A 142 -4.11 -10.78 3.86
N ARG A 143 -2.85 -10.38 3.73
CA ARG A 143 -2.07 -9.74 4.79
C ARG A 143 -2.22 -8.24 4.69
N LEU A 144 -2.65 -7.60 5.78
CA LEU A 144 -2.71 -6.15 5.89
C LEU A 144 -1.60 -5.67 6.83
N LEU A 145 -0.93 -4.57 6.46
CA LEU A 145 0.14 -3.98 7.25
C LEU A 145 -0.38 -2.78 8.02
N GLN A 146 -0.42 -2.90 9.34
CA GLN A 146 -0.65 -1.77 10.25
C GLN A 146 0.66 -1.03 10.43
N ARG A 147 0.67 0.27 10.12
CA ARG A 147 1.78 1.16 10.43
C ARG A 147 1.75 1.57 11.90
N GLY A 148 2.92 1.57 12.53
CA GLY A 148 3.12 2.11 13.87
C GLY A 148 3.14 3.63 13.84
N ASN A 149 1.99 4.28 14.02
CA ASN A 149 1.89 5.73 14.24
C ASN A 149 1.64 6.04 15.72
N GLY A 150 1.96 7.28 16.11
CA GLY A 150 1.64 7.85 17.42
C GLY A 150 2.37 7.18 18.60
N ALA A 151 1.95 7.52 19.82
CA ALA A 151 2.66 7.13 21.05
C ALA A 151 2.69 5.60 21.30
N ALA A 152 1.78 4.85 20.66
CA ALA A 152 1.75 3.39 20.75
C ALA A 152 2.62 2.70 19.68
N GLY A 153 2.87 3.34 18.53
CA GLY A 153 3.92 3.00 17.55
C GLY A 153 3.96 1.54 17.04
N ALA A 154 2.86 0.79 17.11
CA ALA A 154 2.91 -0.66 16.90
C ALA A 154 2.70 -1.05 15.42
N ASN A 155 3.77 -1.45 14.75
CA ASN A 155 3.67 -2.14 13.48
C ASN A 155 3.10 -3.55 13.67
N ALA A 156 2.24 -3.99 12.75
CA ALA A 156 1.71 -5.36 12.78
C ALA A 156 1.31 -5.89 11.40
N VAL A 157 1.34 -7.21 11.26
CA VAL A 157 0.76 -7.94 10.13
C VAL A 157 -0.56 -8.56 10.59
N ILE A 158 -1.64 -8.28 9.87
CA ILE A 158 -2.97 -8.81 10.13
C ILE A 158 -3.30 -9.83 9.02
N ASP A 159 -3.36 -11.10 9.37
CA ASP A 159 -3.71 -12.18 8.46
C ASP A 159 -5.24 -12.35 8.41
N LEU A 160 -5.84 -12.06 7.25
CA LEU A 160 -7.24 -12.36 6.97
C LEU A 160 -7.36 -13.67 6.19
N ASP A 161 -8.40 -14.45 6.46
CA ASP A 161 -8.78 -15.62 5.65
C ASP A 161 -9.08 -15.20 4.20
N LEU A 162 -8.17 -15.50 3.27
CA LEU A 162 -8.30 -15.09 1.88
C LEU A 162 -9.55 -15.70 1.23
N ALA A 163 -9.87 -16.96 1.56
CA ALA A 163 -11.04 -17.62 0.99
C ALA A 163 -12.33 -16.92 1.44
N GLY A 164 -12.44 -16.61 2.73
CA GLY A 164 -13.51 -15.83 3.32
C GLY A 164 -13.63 -14.42 2.72
N VAL A 165 -12.50 -13.71 2.56
CA VAL A 165 -12.45 -12.38 1.92
C VAL A 165 -13.01 -12.46 0.50
N LEU A 166 -12.50 -13.38 -0.32
CA LEU A 166 -12.97 -13.55 -1.70
C LEU A 166 -14.47 -13.90 -1.77
N ALA A 167 -14.96 -14.74 -0.85
CA ALA A 167 -16.38 -15.06 -0.78
C ALA A 167 -17.24 -13.85 -0.38
N ALA A 168 -16.80 -13.04 0.58
CA ALA A 168 -17.48 -11.80 0.96
C ALA A 168 -17.53 -10.80 -0.19
N LEU A 169 -16.40 -10.59 -0.87
CA LEU A 169 -16.30 -9.71 -2.03
C LEU A 169 -17.22 -10.17 -3.17
N ARG A 170 -17.22 -11.45 -3.55
CA ARG A 170 -18.12 -11.97 -4.59
C ARG A 170 -19.60 -11.78 -4.24
N ALA A 171 -19.95 -11.92 -2.96
CA ALA A 171 -21.30 -11.73 -2.46
C ALA A 171 -21.70 -10.26 -2.23
N GLY A 172 -20.78 -9.30 -2.44
CA GLY A 172 -21.04 -7.89 -2.17
C GLY A 172 -21.21 -7.56 -0.68
N ARG A 173 -20.65 -8.38 0.21
CA ARG A 173 -20.73 -8.20 1.67
C ARG A 173 -19.57 -7.34 2.18
N ALA A 174 -19.77 -6.76 3.36
CA ALA A 174 -18.71 -6.11 4.13
C ALA A 174 -17.63 -7.13 4.53
N LEU A 175 -16.41 -6.65 4.75
CA LEU A 175 -15.39 -7.40 5.47
C LEU A 175 -15.64 -7.25 6.97
N THR A 176 -15.59 -8.38 7.68
CA THR A 176 -16.03 -8.49 9.07
C THR A 176 -14.95 -9.16 9.94
N PRO A 177 -14.99 -8.99 11.27
CA PRO A 177 -13.93 -9.47 12.16
C PRO A 177 -13.71 -10.99 12.16
N ASP A 178 -14.70 -11.79 11.78
CA ASP A 178 -14.58 -13.25 11.63
C ASP A 178 -13.56 -13.67 10.55
N LEU A 179 -13.15 -12.75 9.67
CA LEU A 179 -12.09 -12.98 8.70
C LEU A 179 -10.69 -12.94 9.33
N VAL A 180 -10.51 -12.31 10.49
CA VAL A 180 -9.18 -12.17 11.13
C VAL A 180 -8.75 -13.51 11.71
N GLN A 181 -7.66 -14.07 11.18
CA GLN A 181 -7.08 -15.32 11.70
C GLN A 181 -5.98 -15.05 12.72
N GLN A 182 -5.05 -14.15 12.40
CA GLN A 182 -3.88 -13.86 13.23
C GLN A 182 -3.49 -12.39 13.12
N VAL A 183 -2.84 -11.88 14.17
CA VAL A 183 -2.27 -10.53 14.18
C VAL A 183 -0.91 -10.60 14.87
N HIS A 184 0.14 -10.35 14.09
CA HIS A 184 1.54 -10.46 14.46
C HIS A 184 2.12 -9.07 14.68
N PRO A 185 2.44 -8.66 15.93
CA PRO A 185 3.25 -7.47 16.15
C PRO A 185 4.61 -7.65 15.50
N VAL A 186 5.12 -6.59 14.86
CA VAL A 186 6.41 -6.61 14.18
C VAL A 186 7.30 -5.51 14.72
N ALA A 187 8.51 -5.86 15.15
CA ALA A 187 9.54 -4.89 15.47
C ALA A 187 10.39 -4.62 14.22
N LEU A 188 10.15 -3.48 13.55
CA LEU A 188 10.92 -3.07 12.37
C LEU A 188 12.24 -2.41 12.71
N GLY A 189 12.39 -1.92 13.95
CA GLY A 189 13.55 -1.16 14.39
C GLY A 189 13.49 0.30 13.92
N GLU A 190 14.65 0.89 13.74
CA GLU A 190 14.83 2.30 13.41
C GLU A 190 15.84 2.45 12.26
N LEU A 191 15.70 3.51 11.47
CA LEU A 191 16.68 3.93 10.47
C LEU A 191 17.24 5.30 10.85
N ASP A 192 18.55 5.38 11.04
CA ASP A 192 19.24 6.60 11.48
C ASP A 192 18.63 7.21 12.78
N GLY A 193 18.08 6.36 13.68
CA GLY A 193 17.45 6.77 14.94
C GLY A 193 15.96 7.13 14.85
N VAL A 194 15.36 7.03 13.66
CA VAL A 194 13.93 7.29 13.43
C VAL A 194 13.18 5.97 13.28
N PRO A 195 12.08 5.74 14.01
CA PRO A 195 11.28 4.50 13.92
C PRO A 195 10.80 4.20 12.50
N LEU A 196 10.88 2.93 12.11
CA LEU A 196 10.35 2.45 10.84
C LEU A 196 8.86 2.10 10.95
N GLY A 197 8.07 2.59 10.01
CA GLY A 197 6.66 2.23 9.82
C GLY A 197 6.44 1.54 8.47
N PHE A 198 5.61 0.49 8.41
CA PHE A 198 5.21 -0.11 7.13
C PHE A 198 4.53 0.91 6.21
N THR A 199 4.80 0.83 4.90
CA THR A 199 4.24 1.75 3.90
C THR A 199 3.74 1.08 2.61
N ASP A 200 4.13 -0.17 2.31
CA ASP A 200 3.44 -1.02 1.32
C ASP A 200 3.91 -2.49 1.44
N ALA A 201 3.21 -3.40 0.76
CA ALA A 201 3.55 -4.82 0.66
C ALA A 201 3.36 -5.39 -0.75
N SER A 202 4.12 -6.42 -1.07
CA SER A 202 3.97 -7.17 -2.32
C SER A 202 4.14 -8.67 -2.08
N PRO A 203 3.37 -9.55 -2.74
CA PRO A 203 3.67 -10.98 -2.75
C PRO A 203 5.11 -11.21 -3.21
N LEU A 204 5.89 -11.99 -2.45
CA LEU A 204 7.26 -12.32 -2.84
C LEU A 204 7.26 -13.32 -3.99
N ASP A 205 6.45 -14.38 -3.82
CA ASP A 205 6.24 -15.45 -4.80
C ASP A 205 4.73 -15.76 -4.89
N PRO A 206 4.18 -15.97 -6.10
CA PRO A 206 2.75 -16.26 -6.26
C PRO A 206 2.34 -17.55 -5.52
N GLY A 207 1.37 -17.44 -4.60
CA GLY A 207 0.80 -18.57 -3.88
C GLY A 207 1.59 -19.01 -2.65
N GLU A 208 2.76 -18.41 -2.38
CA GLU A 208 3.57 -18.69 -1.20
C GLU A 208 3.26 -17.69 -0.07
N PRO A 209 3.49 -18.06 1.20
CA PRO A 209 3.12 -17.23 2.35
C PRO A 209 4.01 -16.01 2.58
N ARG A 210 5.20 -15.97 1.97
CA ARG A 210 6.15 -14.87 2.14
C ARG A 210 5.72 -13.64 1.36
N ILE A 211 5.90 -12.47 1.96
CA ILE A 211 5.65 -11.18 1.31
C ILE A 211 6.88 -10.30 1.46
N ALA A 212 7.15 -9.47 0.46
CA ALA A 212 8.06 -8.35 0.60
C ALA A 212 7.29 -7.15 1.16
N PHE A 213 8.00 -6.27 1.87
CA PHE A 213 7.46 -5.03 2.40
C PHE A 213 8.43 -3.88 2.21
N VAL A 214 7.91 -2.67 2.15
CA VAL A 214 8.68 -1.44 2.38
C VAL A 214 8.23 -0.80 3.69
N ALA A 215 9.18 -0.15 4.34
CA ALA A 215 8.93 0.65 5.52
C ALA A 215 9.73 1.94 5.42
N ALA A 216 9.13 3.06 5.83
CA ALA A 216 9.75 4.38 5.85
C ALA A 216 9.99 4.85 7.28
N ALA A 217 11.07 5.59 7.47
CA ALA A 217 11.38 6.27 8.72
C ALA A 217 11.06 7.76 8.54
N GLU A 218 9.92 8.18 9.07
CA GLU A 218 9.44 9.56 9.03
C GLU A 218 9.51 10.15 10.43
N ASP A 219 10.25 11.26 10.58
CA ASP A 219 10.30 11.98 11.84
C ASP A 219 9.05 12.86 11.97
N THR A 220 8.08 12.40 12.76
CA THR A 220 6.82 13.11 13.00
C THR A 220 6.85 13.99 14.26
N ASP A 221 7.98 14.06 14.97
CA ASP A 221 8.09 14.74 16.27
C ASP A 221 8.77 16.12 16.20
N ASP A 222 9.27 16.57 15.05
CA ASP A 222 9.75 17.95 14.86
C ASP A 222 8.65 18.88 14.30
N PRO A 223 8.05 19.77 15.12
CA PRO A 223 7.04 20.72 14.66
C PRO A 223 7.59 21.88 13.80
N TYR A 224 8.92 21.96 13.58
CA TYR A 224 9.57 22.97 12.73
C TYR A 224 10.05 22.41 11.38
N GLU A 225 10.26 21.10 11.28
CA GLU A 225 10.57 20.37 10.05
C GLU A 225 9.45 19.35 9.80
N ASP A 226 8.43 19.72 9.02
CA ASP A 226 7.39 18.77 8.57
C ASP A 226 8.07 17.54 7.91
N GLY A 227 8.21 16.44 8.65
CA GLY A 227 8.31 15.07 8.11
C GLY A 227 9.51 14.72 7.24
N ALA A 228 10.74 15.18 7.55
CA ALA A 228 11.90 14.77 6.77
C ALA A 228 12.10 13.24 6.82
N CYS A 229 11.82 12.55 5.71
CA CYS A 229 12.05 11.11 5.63
C CYS A 229 13.55 10.78 5.76
N ALA A 230 13.91 9.98 6.77
CA ALA A 230 15.28 9.49 6.98
C ALA A 230 15.68 8.45 5.90
N GLY A 231 14.68 7.86 5.25
CA GLY A 231 14.79 6.90 4.16
C GLY A 231 13.82 5.74 4.35
N SER A 232 13.97 4.73 3.49
CA SER A 232 13.16 3.53 3.52
C SER A 232 14.01 2.26 3.49
N VAL A 233 13.44 1.17 3.97
CA VAL A 233 13.99 -0.18 3.85
C VAL A 233 13.09 -1.05 3.00
N LEU A 234 13.68 -2.04 2.33
CA LEU A 234 12.97 -3.17 1.72
C LEU A 234 13.25 -4.39 2.57
N GLY A 235 12.23 -5.19 2.86
CA GLY A 235 12.39 -6.43 3.61
C GLY A 235 11.46 -7.56 3.17
N VAL A 236 11.61 -8.70 3.83
CA VAL A 236 10.80 -9.92 3.63
C VAL A 236 10.22 -10.36 4.96
N LEU A 237 8.92 -10.67 4.95
CA LEU A 237 8.21 -11.30 6.07
C LEU A 237 7.99 -12.79 5.77
N ASP A 238 8.27 -13.64 6.77
CA ASP A 238 8.01 -15.07 6.71
C ASP A 238 6.51 -15.40 6.83
N ALA A 239 6.17 -16.69 6.79
CA ALA A 239 4.82 -17.19 6.99
C ALA A 239 4.21 -16.87 8.38
N ARG A 240 5.01 -16.46 9.35
CA ARG A 240 4.60 -16.10 10.72
C ARG A 240 4.60 -14.58 10.96
N GLY A 241 4.77 -13.79 9.90
CA GLY A 241 4.82 -12.32 10.00
C GLY A 241 6.10 -11.81 10.68
N GLN A 242 7.18 -12.59 10.72
CA GLN A 242 8.48 -12.18 11.25
C GLN A 242 9.37 -11.66 10.11
N VAL A 243 10.20 -10.65 10.40
CA VAL A 243 11.17 -10.12 9.43
C VAL A 243 12.30 -11.12 9.25
N GLU A 244 12.40 -11.75 8.08
CA GLU A 244 13.51 -12.64 7.72
C GLU A 244 14.76 -11.85 7.32
N TRP A 245 14.54 -10.73 6.64
CA TRP A 245 15.57 -9.90 6.07
C TRP A 245 15.06 -8.48 5.81
N SER A 246 15.94 -7.50 5.95
CA SER A 246 15.71 -6.15 5.45
C SER A 246 17.04 -5.46 5.14
N ASP A 247 17.01 -4.53 4.19
CA ASP A 247 18.15 -3.68 3.86
C ASP A 247 17.68 -2.28 3.40
N ARG A 248 18.52 -1.28 3.65
CA ARG A 248 18.26 0.12 3.36
C ARG A 248 18.20 0.36 1.85
N LEU A 249 17.19 1.11 1.40
CA LEU A 249 17.14 1.65 0.04
C LEU A 249 18.05 2.88 -0.08
N GLU A 250 18.73 3.03 -1.23
CA GLU A 250 19.57 4.19 -1.50
C GLU A 250 18.75 5.50 -1.49
N GLY A 251 19.29 6.54 -0.84
CA GLY A 251 18.67 7.86 -0.74
C GLY A 251 17.79 8.05 0.49
N ARG A 252 17.00 9.13 0.45
CA ARG A 252 16.06 9.56 1.50
C ARG A 252 14.66 9.70 0.90
N HIS A 253 14.22 8.65 0.24
CA HIS A 253 12.91 8.58 -0.40
C HIS A 253 11.93 7.92 0.56
N LYS A 254 10.75 8.52 0.73
CA LYS A 254 9.62 7.92 1.42
C LYS A 254 8.91 6.99 0.45
N VAL A 255 9.31 5.73 0.44
CA VAL A 255 8.76 4.74 -0.49
C VAL A 255 7.42 4.23 0.05
N GLU A 256 6.35 4.43 -0.70
CA GLU A 256 4.97 4.08 -0.34
C GLU A 256 4.29 3.16 -1.37
N GLY A 257 5.06 2.61 -2.32
CA GLY A 257 4.54 1.54 -3.13
C GLY A 257 5.61 0.55 -3.56
N LEU A 258 5.26 -0.74 -3.56
CA LEU A 258 6.17 -1.85 -3.83
C LEU A 258 5.52 -2.90 -4.74
N VAL A 259 6.24 -3.25 -5.81
CA VAL A 259 5.97 -4.47 -6.57
C VAL A 259 7.24 -5.29 -6.71
N ILE A 260 7.17 -6.56 -6.31
CA ILE A 260 8.17 -7.56 -6.67
C ILE A 260 7.77 -8.25 -7.97
N SER A 261 8.74 -8.43 -8.86
CA SER A 261 8.61 -9.27 -10.06
C SER A 261 9.47 -10.51 -9.89
N PRO A 262 8.89 -11.64 -9.47
CA PRO A 262 9.65 -12.88 -9.27
C PRO A 262 10.40 -13.31 -10.53
N ALA A 263 9.81 -13.08 -11.71
CA ALA A 263 10.36 -13.48 -13.01
C ALA A 263 11.74 -12.88 -13.35
N ASN A 264 12.14 -11.79 -12.70
CA ASN A 264 13.45 -11.16 -12.95
C ASN A 264 14.12 -10.61 -11.68
N GLU A 265 13.60 -10.99 -10.50
CA GLU A 265 14.13 -10.59 -9.20
C GLU A 265 14.25 -9.06 -9.05
N ARG A 266 13.35 -8.29 -9.66
CA ARG A 266 13.37 -6.82 -9.56
C ARG A 266 12.21 -6.30 -8.74
N ALA A 267 12.46 -5.19 -8.06
CA ALA A 267 11.42 -4.39 -7.44
C ALA A 267 11.14 -3.12 -8.26
N TRP A 268 9.88 -2.74 -8.35
CA TRP A 268 9.46 -1.39 -8.72
C TRP A 268 8.94 -0.71 -7.47
N LEU A 269 9.35 0.54 -7.29
CA LEU A 269 9.03 1.29 -6.09
C LEU A 269 8.53 2.67 -6.49
N VAL A 270 7.48 3.15 -5.86
CA VAL A 270 7.05 4.55 -5.98
C VAL A 270 7.25 5.25 -4.65
N ALA A 271 7.69 6.50 -4.69
CA ALA A 271 7.88 7.29 -3.48
C ALA A 271 6.96 8.51 -3.47
N ASP A 272 6.55 8.91 -2.26
CA ASP A 272 5.89 10.18 -2.00
C ASP A 272 6.96 11.27 -1.84
N PRO A 273 6.94 12.35 -2.65
CA PRO A 273 7.79 13.52 -2.46
C PRO A 273 7.36 14.44 -1.30
N ASP A 274 6.24 14.15 -0.61
CA ASP A 274 5.58 14.97 0.42
C ASP A 274 5.29 16.42 -0.07
N ASP A 275 5.14 16.60 -1.38
CA ASP A 275 4.88 17.88 -2.03
C ASP A 275 3.97 17.70 -3.24
N ARG A 276 2.77 18.28 -3.16
CA ARG A 276 1.75 18.19 -4.22
C ARG A 276 2.17 18.83 -5.55
N ALA A 277 3.17 19.71 -5.55
CA ALA A 277 3.72 20.27 -6.77
C ALA A 277 4.73 19.33 -7.47
N ARG A 278 5.15 18.27 -6.78
CA ARG A 278 6.13 17.30 -7.28
C ARG A 278 5.45 16.03 -7.73
N ARG A 279 6.04 15.42 -8.75
CA ARG A 279 5.62 14.15 -9.31
C ARG A 279 6.27 13.02 -8.51
N ALA A 280 5.53 11.94 -8.29
CA ALA A 280 6.01 10.76 -7.59
C ALA A 280 7.07 10.04 -8.45
N PRO A 281 8.31 9.87 -7.98
CA PRO A 281 9.32 9.12 -8.72
C PRO A 281 9.02 7.63 -8.70
N LEU A 282 9.14 6.99 -9.87
CA LEU A 282 9.13 5.54 -10.03
C LEU A 282 10.57 5.04 -10.14
N PHE A 283 10.98 4.22 -9.19
CA PHE A 283 12.28 3.57 -9.15
C PHE A 283 12.22 2.10 -9.55
N GLN A 284 13.37 1.57 -9.91
CA GLN A 284 13.62 0.14 -10.00
C GLN A 284 14.84 -0.23 -9.16
N ALA A 285 14.75 -1.36 -8.46
CA ALA A 285 15.86 -2.00 -7.76
C ALA A 285 16.10 -3.43 -8.29
N GLY A 286 17.33 -3.91 -8.17
CA GLY A 286 17.71 -5.29 -8.45
C GLY A 286 18.43 -5.56 -9.78
N PRO A 287 18.83 -6.83 -10.04
CA PRO A 287 18.33 -8.06 -9.40
C PRO A 287 18.56 -8.14 -7.89
N LEU A 288 17.55 -8.56 -7.15
CA LEU A 288 17.54 -8.68 -5.69
C LEU A 288 17.77 -10.16 -5.32
N LEU A 289 18.82 -10.44 -4.56
CA LEU A 289 19.03 -11.75 -3.97
C LEU A 289 18.27 -11.81 -2.64
N LEU A 290 16.93 -11.91 -2.72
CA LEU A 290 16.07 -12.07 -1.55
C LEU A 290 16.20 -13.52 -1.03
N PRO A 291 16.13 -13.72 0.31
CA PRO A 291 16.27 -15.04 0.92
C PRO A 291 15.11 -16.00 0.60
#